data_AF-A0A845D3X8-F1
#
_entry.id   AF-A0A845D3X8-F1
#
_cell.length_a   1.000
_cell.length_b   1.000
_cell.length_c   1.000
_cell.angle_alpha   90.00
_cell.angle_beta   90.00
_cell.angle_gamma   90.00
#
_symmetry.space_group_name_H-M   'P 1'
#
loop_
_entity.id
_entity.type
_entity.pdbx_description
1 polymer ?
#
loop_
_entity_poly.entity_id
_entity_poly.type
_entity_poly.pdbx_seq_one_letter_code
_entity_poly.pdbx_strand_id
1 'polypeptide(L)'
;MNKIMGNFLKVLAVVVWVQFLAILFYDPAQEGVGFQIWSVLDPLMVLAILITIWVAFRRKTEIDSLAGEGLSREYIEANIALYGSVALLAALLWNWIGSRWAYPLVSFQWLWILIDLTLPLLLFSAGRRLTRTAAL
;
A
#
# COMPACT_ATOMS: atom_id res chain seq x y z
N MET A 1 -16.71 -11.26 4.99
CA MET A 1 -16.12 -10.18 4.18
C MET A 1 -14.70 -9.80 4.62
N ASN A 2 -14.50 -9.41 5.89
CA ASN A 2 -13.18 -8.97 6.41
C ASN A 2 -12.04 -9.99 6.22
N LYS A 3 -12.30 -11.30 6.39
CA LYS A 3 -11.31 -12.36 6.16
C LYS A 3 -10.86 -12.47 4.69
N ILE A 4 -11.80 -12.30 3.76
CA ILE A 4 -11.53 -12.34 2.30
C ILE A 4 -10.70 -11.13 1.91
N MET A 5 -11.11 -9.93 2.31
CA MET A 5 -10.35 -8.70 2.07
C MET A 5 -8.95 -8.77 2.71
N GLY A 6 -8.86 -9.28 3.94
CA GLY A 6 -7.59 -9.45 4.62
C GLY A 6 -6.64 -10.42 3.90
N ASN A 7 -7.16 -11.54 3.38
CA ASN A 7 -6.40 -12.47 2.56
C ASN A 7 -5.99 -11.87 1.22
N PHE A 8 -6.89 -11.15 0.54
CA PHE A 8 -6.59 -10.44 -0.68
C PHE A 8 -5.41 -9.47 -0.51
N LEU A 9 -5.42 -8.63 0.54
CA LEU A 9 -4.32 -7.69 0.81
C LEU A 9 -2.99 -8.41 1.07
N LYS A 10 -3.00 -9.51 1.82
CA LYS A 10 -1.79 -10.30 2.10
C LYS A 10 -1.23 -10.96 0.84
N VAL A 11 -2.09 -11.56 0.01
CA VAL A 11 -1.67 -12.20 -1.24
C VAL A 11 -1.13 -11.15 -2.20
N LEU A 12 -1.83 -10.03 -2.38
CA LEU A 12 -1.38 -8.95 -3.26
C LEU A 12 -0.05 -8.36 -2.78
N ALA A 13 0.14 -8.17 -1.47
CA ALA A 13 1.43 -7.74 -0.92
C ALA A 13 2.58 -8.68 -1.32
N VAL A 14 2.38 -10.00 -1.19
CA VAL A 14 3.39 -10.98 -1.60
C VAL A 14 3.63 -10.95 -3.10
N VAL A 15 2.57 -10.87 -3.91
CA VAL A 15 2.68 -10.79 -5.37
C VAL A 15 3.46 -9.56 -5.81
N VAL A 16 3.12 -8.38 -5.31
CA VAL A 16 3.82 -7.12 -5.63
C VAL A 16 5.28 -7.20 -5.22
N TRP A 17 5.56 -7.72 -4.02
CA TRP A 17 6.94 -7.79 -3.53
C TRP A 17 7.80 -8.79 -4.31
N VAL A 18 7.24 -9.97 -4.62
CA VAL A 18 7.91 -10.96 -5.48
C VAL A 18 8.15 -10.39 -6.87
N GLN A 19 7.16 -9.70 -7.45
CA GLN A 19 7.29 -9.07 -8.75
C GLN A 19 8.37 -7.99 -8.77
N PHE A 20 8.39 -7.12 -7.76
CA PHE A 20 9.42 -6.09 -7.59
C PHE A 20 10.83 -6.66 -7.50
N LEU A 21 11.01 -7.80 -6.83
CA LEU A 21 12.32 -8.47 -6.79
C LEU A 21 12.62 -9.21 -8.09
N ALA A 22 11.63 -9.90 -8.67
CA ALA A 22 11.82 -10.73 -9.85
C ALA A 22 12.20 -9.90 -11.08
N ILE A 23 11.59 -8.72 -11.26
CA ILE A 23 11.85 -7.86 -12.43
C ILE A 23 13.33 -7.46 -12.55
N LEU A 24 14.05 -7.37 -11.42
CA LEU A 24 15.49 -7.13 -11.39
C LEU A 24 16.31 -8.22 -12.09
N PHE A 25 15.77 -9.44 -12.20
CA PHE A 25 16.47 -10.59 -12.79
C PHE A 25 16.04 -10.90 -14.22
N TYR A 26 14.78 -10.69 -14.58
CA TYR A 26 14.27 -11.08 -15.90
C TYR A 26 13.97 -9.91 -16.85
N ASP A 27 13.82 -8.68 -16.35
CA ASP A 27 13.61 -7.48 -17.17
C ASP A 27 14.24 -6.24 -16.52
N PRO A 28 15.58 -6.23 -16.34
CA PRO A 28 16.28 -5.15 -15.63
C PRO A 28 16.22 -3.80 -16.33
N ALA A 29 16.02 -3.79 -17.66
CA ALA A 29 15.84 -2.58 -18.44
C ALA A 29 14.39 -2.05 -18.39
N GLN A 30 13.42 -2.86 -17.91
CA GLN A 30 12.00 -2.54 -17.86
C GLN A 30 11.38 -2.18 -19.22
N GLU A 31 11.95 -2.69 -20.32
CA GLU A 31 11.53 -2.39 -21.70
C GLU A 31 10.59 -3.44 -22.28
N GLY A 32 10.30 -4.52 -21.54
CA GLY A 32 9.55 -5.67 -22.03
C GLY A 32 8.35 -6.05 -21.18
N VAL A 33 8.33 -7.30 -20.72
CA VAL A 33 7.19 -7.93 -20.03
C VAL A 33 6.89 -7.28 -18.67
N GLY A 34 7.89 -6.67 -18.04
CA GLY A 34 7.74 -5.99 -16.75
C GLY A 34 6.68 -4.88 -16.78
N PHE A 35 6.68 -4.06 -17.83
CA PHE A 35 5.69 -2.98 -18.00
C PHE A 35 4.25 -3.51 -18.05
N GLN A 36 4.03 -4.63 -18.74
CA GLN A 36 2.70 -5.23 -18.87
C GLN A 36 2.17 -5.72 -17.51
N ILE A 37 3.03 -6.31 -16.68
CA ILE A 37 2.64 -6.78 -15.36
C ILE A 37 2.26 -5.59 -14.45
N TRP A 38 3.07 -4.52 -14.46
CA TRP A 38 2.78 -3.31 -13.68
C TRP A 38 1.49 -2.62 -14.13
N SER A 39 1.14 -2.66 -15.42
CA SER A 39 -0.13 -2.13 -15.91
C SER A 39 -1.37 -2.76 -15.25
N VAL A 40 -1.25 -4.00 -14.75
CA VAL A 40 -2.28 -4.70 -14.00
C VAL A 40 -2.12 -4.51 -12.50
N LEU A 41 -0.89 -4.51 -11.98
CA LEU A 41 -0.64 -4.37 -10.54
C LEU A 41 -0.92 -2.96 -10.03
N ASP A 42 -0.58 -1.91 -10.76
CA ASP A 42 -0.80 -0.51 -10.35
C ASP A 42 -2.25 -0.21 -9.94
N PRO A 43 -3.29 -0.51 -10.75
CA PRO A 43 -4.67 -0.30 -10.34
C PRO A 43 -5.08 -1.16 -9.14
N LEU A 44 -4.57 -2.39 -9.04
CA LEU A 44 -4.83 -3.26 -7.88
C LEU A 44 -4.18 -2.70 -6.60
N MET A 45 -2.98 -2.14 -6.71
CA MET A 45 -2.29 -1.45 -5.62
C MET A 45 -3.07 -0.22 -5.14
N VAL A 46 -3.63 0.57 -6.08
CA VAL A 46 -4.52 1.70 -5.74
C VAL A 46 -5.76 1.24 -4.98
N LEU A 47 -6.44 0.19 -5.45
CA LEU A 47 -7.60 -0.35 -4.74
C LEU A 47 -7.23 -0.88 -3.35
N ALA A 48 -6.10 -1.58 -3.24
CA ALA A 48 -5.64 -2.16 -1.99
C ALA A 48 -5.23 -1.10 -0.95
N ILE A 49 -4.60 -0.01 -1.38
CA ILE A 49 -4.25 1.07 -0.46
C ILE A 49 -5.49 1.85 -0.01
N LEU A 50 -6.52 2.00 -0.84
CA LEU A 50 -7.81 2.58 -0.43
C LEU A 50 -8.48 1.74 0.67
N ILE A 51 -8.50 0.41 0.52
CA ILE A 51 -8.97 -0.49 1.56
C ILE A 51 -8.14 -0.32 2.84
N THR A 52 -6.82 -0.19 2.70
CA THR A 52 -5.91 -0.03 3.83
C THR A 52 -6.12 1.29 4.58
N ILE A 53 -6.35 2.39 3.86
CA ILE A 53 -6.72 3.70 4.42
C ILE A 53 -8.03 3.57 5.19
N TRP A 54 -9.05 2.90 4.64
CA TRP A 54 -10.32 2.69 5.33
C TRP A 54 -10.13 1.92 6.65
N VAL A 55 -9.31 0.87 6.66
CA VAL A 55 -8.98 0.12 7.89
C VAL A 55 -8.24 1.00 8.89
N ALA A 56 -7.24 1.75 8.43
CA ALA A 56 -6.44 2.63 9.28
C ALA A 56 -7.29 3.77 9.88
N PHE A 57 -8.22 4.31 9.10
CA PHE A 57 -9.15 5.34 9.53
C PHE A 57 -10.06 4.82 10.63
N ARG A 58 -10.69 3.64 10.46
CA ARG A 58 -11.53 3.02 11.50
C ARG A 58 -10.76 2.79 12.80
N ARG A 59 -9.53 2.27 12.70
CA ARG A 59 -8.67 2.08 13.88
C ARG A 59 -8.34 3.42 14.56
N LYS A 60 -8.03 4.45 13.78
CA LYS A 60 -7.75 5.77 14.33
C LYS A 60 -8.98 6.33 15.07
N THR A 61 -10.16 6.26 14.47
CA THR A 61 -11.39 6.73 15.13
C THR A 61 -11.72 5.96 16.41
N GLU A 62 -11.46 4.65 16.44
CA GLU A 62 -11.63 3.85 17.66
C GLU A 62 -10.66 4.32 18.76
N ILE A 63 -9.38 4.53 18.44
CA ILE A 63 -8.38 4.98 19.41
C ILE A 63 -8.65 6.41 19.88
N ASP A 64 -9.01 7.32 18.98
CA ASP A 64 -9.33 8.71 19.31
C ASP A 64 -10.58 8.81 20.20
N SER A 65 -11.46 7.80 20.18
CA SER A 65 -12.67 7.73 21.03
C SER A 65 -12.42 7.19 22.44
N LEU A 66 -11.28 6.54 22.68
CA LEU A 66 -10.89 6.09 24.00
C LEU A 66 -10.32 7.31 24.74
N ALA A 67 -11.07 7.82 25.73
CA ALA A 67 -10.83 9.06 26.47
C ALA A 67 -9.56 9.07 27.36
N GLY A 68 -8.41 8.72 26.81
CA GLY A 68 -7.10 8.78 27.46
C GLY A 68 -6.23 9.84 26.79
N GLU A 69 -6.03 10.97 27.48
CA GLU A 69 -5.10 12.03 27.09
C GLU A 69 -3.65 11.54 27.19
N GLY A 70 -3.15 10.84 26.16
CA GLY A 70 -1.77 10.38 26.16
C GLY A 70 -1.29 9.89 24.80
N LEU A 71 -0.04 10.24 24.47
CA LEU A 71 0.73 9.66 23.36
C LEU A 71 1.01 8.18 23.66
N SER A 72 0.03 7.31 23.40
CA SER A 72 0.21 5.86 23.50
C SER A 72 0.89 5.32 22.25
N ARG A 73 1.54 4.16 22.38
CA ARG A 73 2.10 3.42 21.23
C ARG A 73 1.03 3.17 20.16
N GLU A 74 -0.17 2.82 20.58
CA GLU A 74 -1.29 2.49 19.70
C GLU A 74 -1.75 3.72 18.90
N TYR A 75 -1.78 4.89 19.55
CA TYR A 75 -2.06 6.16 18.91
C TYR A 75 -1.02 6.48 17.82
N ILE A 76 0.28 6.37 18.14
CA ILE A 76 1.36 6.60 17.16
C ILE A 76 1.25 5.62 15.99
N GLU A 77 1.05 4.32 16.26
CA GLU A 77 0.90 3.31 15.21
C GLU A 77 -0.32 3.57 14.30
N ALA A 78 -1.44 4.03 14.85
CA ALA A 78 -2.63 4.34 14.06
C ALA A 78 -2.46 5.59 13.21
N ASN A 79 -1.77 6.61 13.73
CA ASN A 79 -1.41 7.81 12.98
C ASN A 79 -0.45 7.49 11.83
N ILE A 80 0.62 6.73 12.08
CA ILE A 80 1.56 6.28 11.05
C ILE A 80 0.82 5.44 10.00
N ALA A 81 -0.02 4.50 10.42
CA ALA A 81 -0.78 3.68 9.48
C ALA A 81 -1.69 4.54 8.61
N LEU A 82 -2.45 5.48 9.17
CA LEU A 82 -3.38 6.30 8.38
C LEU A 82 -2.64 7.29 7.48
N TYR A 83 -1.82 8.16 8.06
CA TYR A 83 -1.16 9.22 7.28
C TYR A 83 -0.06 8.67 6.37
N GLY A 84 0.63 7.60 6.78
CA GLY A 84 1.56 6.88 5.92
C GLY A 84 0.84 6.25 4.73
N SER A 85 -0.35 5.66 4.92
CA SER A 85 -1.16 5.14 3.80
C SER A 85 -1.63 6.27 2.86
N VAL A 86 -2.06 7.41 3.40
CA VAL A 86 -2.49 8.56 2.59
C VAL A 86 -1.31 9.12 1.78
N ALA A 87 -0.14 9.27 2.41
CA ALA A 87 1.06 9.73 1.74
C ALA A 87 1.51 8.76 0.63
N LEU A 88 1.46 7.45 0.89
CA LEU A 88 1.79 6.44 -0.12
C LEU A 88 0.78 6.41 -1.27
N LEU A 89 -0.51 6.62 -1.01
CA LEU A 89 -1.51 6.72 -2.07
C LEU A 89 -1.24 7.96 -2.94
N ALA A 90 -0.92 9.10 -2.33
CA ALA A 90 -0.55 10.30 -3.06
C ALA A 90 0.71 10.07 -3.93
N ALA A 91 1.74 9.42 -3.37
CA ALA A 91 2.95 9.05 -4.10
C ALA A 91 2.65 8.11 -5.28
N LEU A 92 1.82 7.08 -5.05
CA LEU A 92 1.40 6.13 -6.08
C LEU A 92 0.63 6.82 -7.21
N LEU A 93 -0.39 7.61 -6.88
CA LEU A 93 -1.18 8.33 -7.89
C LEU A 93 -0.34 9.36 -8.65
N TRP A 94 0.57 10.04 -7.96
CA TRP A 94 1.51 10.96 -8.61
C TRP A 94 2.41 10.22 -9.59
N ASN A 95 3.04 9.12 -9.18
CA ASN A 95 4.00 8.44 -10.03
C ASN A 95 3.32 7.64 -11.16
N TRP A 96 2.13 7.10 -10.92
CA TRP A 96 1.36 6.32 -11.90
C TRP A 96 0.62 7.19 -12.92
N ILE A 97 -0.14 8.19 -12.44
CA ILE A 97 -1.00 9.04 -13.27
C ILE A 97 -0.38 10.42 -13.41
N GLY A 98 -0.07 11.10 -12.31
CA GLY A 98 0.35 12.52 -12.32
C GLY A 98 1.58 12.81 -13.20
N SER A 99 2.60 11.95 -13.13
CA SER A 99 3.84 12.07 -13.89
C SER A 99 3.59 12.02 -15.39
N ARG A 100 2.66 11.17 -15.84
CA ARG A 100 2.31 11.00 -17.27
C ARG A 100 1.63 12.23 -17.87
N TRP A 101 0.97 13.04 -17.04
CA TRP A 101 0.20 14.20 -17.48
C TRP A 101 0.97 15.52 -17.32
N ALA A 102 1.78 15.65 -16.27
CA ALA A 102 2.53 16.86 -16.01
C ALA A 102 3.88 16.88 -16.74
N TYR A 103 4.62 15.76 -16.72
CA TYR A 103 5.96 15.65 -17.30
C TYR A 103 6.29 14.17 -17.60
N PRO A 104 5.98 13.66 -18.80
CA PRO A 104 6.11 12.23 -19.13
C PRO A 104 7.51 11.65 -18.92
N LEU A 105 8.54 12.51 -18.97
CA LEU A 105 9.96 12.16 -18.77
C LEU A 105 10.38 12.12 -17.29
N VAL A 106 9.50 12.49 -16.35
CA VAL A 106 9.84 12.75 -14.94
C VAL A 106 9.16 11.73 -14.00
N SER A 107 8.87 10.52 -14.50
CA SER A 107 8.57 9.43 -13.57
C SER A 107 9.81 9.19 -12.70
N PHE A 108 9.65 9.37 -11.39
CA PHE A 108 10.72 9.26 -10.43
C PHE A 108 10.95 7.79 -10.12
N GLN A 109 11.96 7.18 -10.75
CA GLN A 109 12.31 5.77 -10.53
C GLN A 109 12.56 5.45 -9.05
N TRP A 110 13.20 6.36 -8.31
CA TRP A 110 13.42 6.21 -6.87
C TRP A 110 12.10 6.17 -6.07
N LEU A 111 11.06 6.86 -6.53
CA LEU A 111 9.76 6.89 -5.86
C LEU A 111 9.01 5.58 -6.08
N TRP A 112 9.13 4.95 -7.26
CA TRP A 112 8.62 3.60 -7.50
C TRP A 112 9.25 2.57 -6.56
N ILE A 113 10.58 2.60 -6.43
CA ILE A 113 11.29 1.73 -5.49
C ILE A 113 10.77 1.90 -4.05
N LEU A 114 10.53 3.14 -3.61
CA LEU A 114 9.97 3.38 -2.28
C LEU A 114 8.55 2.83 -2.15
N ILE A 115 7.69 3.03 -3.15
CA ILE A 115 6.32 2.50 -3.17
C ILE A 115 6.36 0.97 -3.11
N ASP A 116 7.11 0.33 -4.00
CA ASP A 116 7.18 -1.12 -4.14
C ASP A 116 7.79 -1.80 -2.92
N LEU A 117 8.65 -1.11 -2.17
CA LEU A 117 9.20 -1.60 -0.92
C LEU A 117 8.22 -1.45 0.25
N THR A 118 7.56 -0.29 0.35
CA THR A 118 6.79 0.07 1.55
C THR A 118 5.33 -0.36 1.48
N LEU A 119 4.72 -0.32 0.30
CA LEU A 119 3.31 -0.64 0.12
C LEU A 119 3.01 -2.10 0.49
N PRO A 120 3.78 -3.13 0.04
CA PRO A 120 3.54 -4.51 0.46
C PRO A 120 3.54 -4.70 1.99
N LEU A 121 4.46 -4.04 2.70
CA LEU A 121 4.53 -4.12 4.17
C LEU A 121 3.25 -3.58 4.81
N LEU A 122 2.80 -2.43 4.31
CA LEU A 122 1.58 -1.78 4.77
C LEU A 122 0.35 -2.64 4.48
N LEU A 123 0.20 -3.13 3.24
CA LEU A 123 -0.91 -4.01 2.82
C LEU A 123 -0.96 -5.30 3.64
N PHE A 124 0.20 -5.95 3.86
CA PHE A 124 0.29 -7.18 4.64
C PHE A 124 -0.11 -6.95 6.10
N SER A 125 0.33 -5.83 6.70
CA SER A 125 -0.02 -5.47 8.07
C SER A 125 -1.53 -5.22 8.23
N ALA A 126 -2.14 -4.49 7.29
CA ALA A 126 -3.58 -4.22 7.27
C ALA A 126 -4.38 -5.50 7.04
N GLY A 127 -3.93 -6.35 6.11
CA GLY A 127 -4.54 -7.64 5.83
C GLY A 127 -4.51 -8.60 7.02
N ARG A 128 -3.41 -8.63 7.77
CA ARG A 128 -3.31 -9.40 9.03
C ARG A 128 -4.29 -8.89 10.08
N ARG A 129 -4.46 -7.58 10.23
CA ARG A 129 -5.45 -6.98 11.16
C ARG A 129 -6.87 -7.39 10.79
N LEU A 130 -7.27 -7.18 9.53
CA LEU A 130 -8.60 -7.56 9.03
C LEU A 130 -8.93 -9.04 9.23
N THR A 131 -7.93 -9.92 9.06
CA THR A 131 -8.11 -11.36 9.25
C THR A 131 -8.31 -11.73 10.72
N ARG A 132 -7.64 -11.02 11.65
CA ARG A 132 -7.75 -11.24 13.10
C ARG A 132 -9.05 -10.70 13.68
N THR A 133 -9.51 -9.54 13.22
CA THR A 133 -10.77 -8.93 13.68
C THR A 133 -11.99 -9.78 13.31
N ALA A 134 -11.89 -10.68 12.33
CA ALA A 134 -12.96 -11.62 11.95
C ALA A 134 -12.98 -12.93 12.76
N ALA A 135 -12.05 -13.11 13.70
CA ALA A 135 -11.95 -14.29 14.56
C ALA A 135 -12.50 -14.05 15.99
N LEU A 136 -13.10 -12.89 16.22
CA LEU A 136 -13.91 -12.51 17.38
C LEU A 136 -15.34 -12.27 16.91
#